data_AF-A0A6I2ML41-F1
#
_entry.id   AF-A0A6I2ML41-F1
#
_cell.length_a   1.000
_cell.length_b   1.000
_cell.length_c   1.000
_cell.angle_alpha   90.00
_cell.angle_beta   90.00
_cell.angle_gamma   90.00
#
_symmetry.space_group_name_H-M   'P 1'
#
loop_
_entity.id
_entity.type
_entity.pdbx_description
1 polymer ?
#
loop_
_entity_poly.entity_id
_entity_poly.type
_entity_poly.pdbx_seq_one_letter_code
_entity_poly.pdbx_strand_id
1 'polypeptide(L)'
;MKTIMYGVRGVLLLTFLVLNTSCKLQTKQDDGPQKTPPSLNSKGESKGEAIYTFKDAPVPIERGESIAFKLPNGETHWYEVVYLPEMGINWVQAKSLAELAGGYLVTIHSDLENEFVFNLIKDKKYWYQWDDSHNGVMSGPFIGAFQPLGAKEPDGGWQWVSGEEWTYTNWCKDGVKEDHDPRPNDQPNDATGNQNVGAFGEVNEPVGYWGDFPQRFGSFNDSHPGGVYAFIIEYNTKKTQ
;
A
#
# COMPACT_ATOMS: atom_id res chain seq x y z
N MET A 1 24.28 -72.93 6.84
CA MET A 1 23.53 -71.68 6.60
C MET A 1 24.45 -70.73 5.86
N LYS A 2 24.06 -70.31 4.65
CA LYS A 2 24.84 -69.44 3.76
C LYS A 2 24.67 -67.99 4.20
N THR A 3 25.76 -67.28 4.45
CA THR A 3 25.78 -65.82 4.61
C THR A 3 26.42 -65.21 3.36
N ILE A 4 25.69 -64.28 2.75
CA ILE A 4 25.99 -63.66 1.47
C ILE A 4 26.99 -62.51 1.67
N MET A 5 28.08 -62.51 0.91
CA MET A 5 28.98 -61.37 0.75
C MET A 5 28.50 -60.50 -0.42
N TYR A 6 28.25 -59.21 -0.19
CA TYR A 6 28.04 -58.23 -1.26
C TYR A 6 29.32 -57.42 -1.46
N GLY A 7 29.84 -57.49 -2.70
CA GLY A 7 30.99 -56.75 -3.17
C GLY A 7 30.66 -55.31 -3.51
N VAL A 8 31.65 -54.43 -3.33
CA VAL A 8 31.61 -53.02 -3.70
C VAL A 8 32.21 -52.88 -5.09
N ARG A 9 31.42 -52.41 -6.07
CA ARG A 9 31.93 -51.86 -7.33
C ARG A 9 31.05 -50.70 -7.82
N GLY A 10 31.70 -49.54 -7.93
CA GLY A 10 31.58 -48.59 -9.04
C GLY A 10 30.30 -47.76 -9.16
N VAL A 11 30.40 -46.46 -8.88
CA VAL A 11 29.58 -45.45 -9.57
C VAL A 11 30.50 -44.36 -10.10
N LEU A 12 30.46 -44.23 -11.43
CA LEU A 12 31.14 -43.25 -12.26
C LEU A 12 30.40 -41.91 -12.10
N LEU A 13 31.08 -40.86 -11.60
CA LEU A 13 30.48 -39.54 -11.42
C LEU A 13 30.56 -38.77 -12.74
N LEU A 14 29.41 -38.60 -13.40
CA LEU A 14 29.25 -37.76 -14.59
C LEU A 14 29.04 -36.30 -14.11
N THR A 15 30.05 -35.46 -14.24
CA THR A 15 29.92 -34.00 -13.99
C THR A 15 29.21 -33.32 -15.15
N PHE A 16 27.97 -32.87 -14.94
CA PHE A 16 27.30 -31.92 -15.82
C PHE A 16 27.78 -30.50 -15.49
N LEU A 17 28.30 -29.81 -16.51
CA LEU A 17 28.69 -28.40 -16.47
C LEU A 17 27.42 -27.55 -16.63
N VAL A 18 26.91 -26.95 -15.55
CA VAL A 18 25.86 -25.92 -15.64
C VAL A 18 26.56 -24.57 -15.75
N LEU A 19 26.48 -23.96 -16.93
CA LEU A 19 26.87 -22.57 -17.16
C LEU A 19 25.89 -21.65 -16.44
N ASN A 20 26.32 -21.14 -15.29
CA ASN A 20 25.56 -20.20 -14.47
C ASN A 20 25.91 -18.77 -14.91
N THR A 21 25.15 -18.19 -15.84
CA THR A 21 25.18 -16.74 -16.10
C THR A 21 24.33 -16.03 -15.05
N SER A 22 24.89 -15.83 -13.86
CA SER A 22 24.32 -14.92 -12.87
C SER A 22 24.77 -13.49 -13.18
N CYS A 23 23.86 -12.67 -13.71
CA CYS A 23 24.01 -11.22 -13.76
C CYS A 23 24.02 -10.70 -12.31
N LYS A 24 25.20 -10.37 -11.79
CA LYS A 24 25.38 -9.82 -10.44
C LYS A 24 24.89 -8.37 -10.43
N LEU A 25 23.64 -8.14 -10.02
CA LEU A 25 23.25 -6.86 -9.45
C LEU A 25 23.87 -6.78 -8.05
N GLN A 26 24.87 -5.90 -7.94
CA GLN A 26 25.68 -5.72 -6.75
C GLN A 26 24.89 -4.87 -5.74
N THR A 27 24.24 -5.50 -4.77
CA THR A 27 23.66 -4.78 -3.64
C THR A 27 24.78 -4.42 -2.67
N LYS A 28 25.10 -3.13 -2.56
CA LYS A 28 25.88 -2.63 -1.42
C LYS A 28 24.94 -2.58 -0.22
N GLN A 29 25.11 -3.55 0.67
CA GLN A 29 24.65 -3.49 2.04
C GLN A 29 25.47 -2.41 2.76
N ASP A 30 24.78 -1.43 3.33
CA ASP A 30 25.35 -0.25 3.96
C ASP A 30 24.64 -0.08 5.30
N ASP A 31 25.13 -0.83 6.29
CA ASP A 31 24.66 -0.88 7.68
C ASP A 31 25.32 0.27 8.46
N GLY A 32 24.60 1.39 8.59
CA GLY A 32 24.99 2.57 9.37
C GLY A 32 23.78 3.17 10.12
N PRO A 33 23.99 3.98 11.18
CA PRO A 33 22.95 4.37 12.12
C PRO A 33 21.88 5.24 11.44
N GLN A 34 20.61 4.83 11.58
CA GLN A 34 19.37 5.43 11.01
C GLN A 34 19.62 6.44 9.87
N LYS A 35 19.71 5.94 8.63
CA LYS A 35 19.34 6.75 7.45
C LYS A 35 17.94 7.29 7.76
N THR A 36 17.79 8.62 7.80
CA THR A 36 16.48 9.27 7.87
C THR A 36 15.52 8.51 6.96
N PRO A 37 14.37 8.02 7.45
CA PRO A 37 13.42 7.32 6.61
C PRO A 37 13.11 8.21 5.39
N PRO A 38 12.93 7.64 4.18
CA PRO A 38 12.63 8.45 3.02
C PRO A 38 11.38 9.27 3.31
N SER A 39 11.47 10.55 2.99
CA SER A 39 10.45 11.52 3.30
C SER A 39 9.84 12.05 2.01
N LEU A 40 8.53 12.30 2.02
CA LEU A 40 7.83 12.91 0.90
C LEU A 40 8.23 14.38 0.74
N ASN A 41 8.44 14.83 -0.50
CA ASN A 41 8.49 16.25 -0.80
C ASN A 41 7.07 16.86 -0.82
N SER A 42 6.95 18.15 -1.14
CA SER A 42 5.68 18.87 -1.22
C SER A 42 4.71 18.37 -2.30
N LYS A 43 5.09 17.35 -3.08
CA LYS A 43 4.27 16.71 -4.12
C LYS A 43 4.00 15.23 -3.82
N GLY A 44 4.36 14.74 -2.64
CA GLY A 44 4.22 13.31 -2.31
C GLY A 44 5.23 12.43 -3.03
N GLU A 45 6.40 12.95 -3.43
CA GLU A 45 7.44 12.14 -4.08
C GLU A 45 8.54 11.76 -3.08
N SER A 46 9.04 10.53 -3.17
CA SER A 46 10.14 10.02 -2.35
C SER A 46 11.38 9.72 -3.19
N LYS A 47 12.56 10.13 -2.72
CA LYS A 47 13.82 9.93 -3.46
C LYS A 47 14.26 8.45 -3.39
N GLY A 48 14.52 7.87 -4.56
CA GLY A 48 15.08 6.52 -4.68
C GLY A 48 14.05 5.39 -4.57
N GLU A 49 12.76 5.73 -4.55
CA GLU A 49 11.68 4.75 -4.57
C GLU A 49 11.53 4.16 -5.98
N ALA A 50 11.44 2.84 -6.07
CA ALA A 50 11.27 2.17 -7.35
C ALA A 50 9.83 2.34 -7.85
N ILE A 51 9.68 2.83 -9.09
CA ILE A 51 8.38 2.99 -9.76
C ILE A 51 8.29 1.94 -10.87
N TYR A 52 7.20 1.17 -10.89
CA TYR A 52 6.86 0.26 -11.98
C TYR A 52 5.60 0.75 -12.70
N THR A 53 5.41 0.29 -13.94
CA THR A 53 4.17 0.52 -14.70
C THR A 53 3.19 -0.62 -14.45
N PHE A 54 1.93 -0.46 -14.88
CA PHE A 54 0.97 -1.58 -14.87
C PHE A 54 1.42 -2.81 -15.68
N LYS A 55 2.31 -2.62 -16.66
CA LYS A 55 2.82 -3.70 -17.53
C LYS A 55 4.04 -4.39 -16.96
N ASP A 56 4.84 -3.65 -16.19
CA ASP A 56 6.14 -4.10 -15.67
C ASP A 56 6.07 -4.44 -14.17
N ALA A 57 4.86 -4.46 -13.60
CA ALA A 57 4.63 -4.84 -12.23
C ALA A 57 5.10 -6.28 -11.98
N PRO A 58 5.78 -6.58 -10.86
CA PRO A 58 6.34 -7.89 -10.59
C PRO A 58 5.30 -9.01 -10.36
N VAL A 59 4.02 -8.67 -10.18
CA VAL A 59 2.90 -9.61 -10.07
C VAL A 59 1.69 -9.07 -10.84
N PRO A 60 0.67 -9.91 -11.15
CA PRO A 60 -0.54 -9.47 -11.82
C PRO A 60 -1.24 -8.32 -11.08
N ILE A 61 -1.70 -7.32 -11.84
CA ILE A 61 -2.54 -6.23 -11.35
C ILE A 61 -3.93 -6.37 -11.97
N GLU A 62 -4.95 -6.35 -11.13
CA GLU A 62 -6.34 -6.31 -11.53
C GLU A 62 -6.85 -4.87 -11.46
N ARG A 63 -7.48 -4.43 -12.55
CA ARG A 63 -8.06 -3.08 -12.68
C ARG A 63 -9.58 -3.22 -12.79
N GLY A 64 -10.30 -2.60 -11.87
CA GLY A 64 -11.77 -2.61 -11.83
C GLY A 64 -12.39 -1.76 -12.93
N GLU A 65 -13.73 -1.80 -13.03
CA GLU A 65 -14.46 -0.83 -13.85
C GLU A 65 -14.34 0.58 -13.22
N SER A 66 -14.29 1.60 -14.08
CA SER A 66 -14.31 3.00 -13.65
C SER A 66 -15.75 3.45 -13.40
N ILE A 67 -16.11 3.65 -12.13
CA ILE A 67 -17.47 3.96 -11.67
C ILE A 67 -17.62 5.47 -11.46
N ALA A 68 -18.68 6.06 -11.98
CA ALA A 68 -18.94 7.49 -11.86
C ALA A 68 -19.57 7.85 -10.50
N PHE A 69 -19.16 8.97 -9.92
CA PHE A 69 -19.81 9.61 -8.78
C PHE A 69 -20.00 11.10 -9.05
N LYS A 70 -21.16 11.62 -8.66
CA LYS A 70 -21.49 13.04 -8.81
C LYS A 70 -21.18 13.75 -7.50
N LEU A 71 -20.16 14.60 -7.52
CA LEU A 71 -19.73 15.40 -6.38
C LEU A 71 -20.82 16.38 -5.93
N PRO A 72 -20.78 16.85 -4.67
CA PRO A 72 -21.73 17.86 -4.16
C PRO A 72 -21.74 19.17 -4.97
N ASN A 73 -20.61 19.54 -5.58
CA ASN A 73 -20.49 20.72 -6.46
C ASN A 73 -21.18 20.53 -7.83
N GLY A 74 -21.64 19.32 -8.15
CA GLY A 74 -22.32 18.96 -9.39
C GLY A 74 -21.43 18.34 -10.47
N GLU A 75 -20.11 18.36 -10.29
CA GLU A 75 -19.15 17.70 -11.18
C GLU A 75 -19.25 16.17 -11.07
N THR A 76 -18.78 15.46 -12.09
CA THR A 76 -18.74 13.99 -12.08
C THR A 76 -17.29 13.56 -12.16
N HIS A 77 -16.85 12.78 -11.18
CA HIS A 77 -15.57 12.11 -11.17
C HIS A 77 -15.77 10.61 -11.37
N TRP A 78 -14.69 9.89 -11.67
CA TRP A 78 -14.71 8.45 -11.88
C TRP A 78 -13.65 7.77 -11.02
N TYR A 79 -13.99 6.60 -10.50
CA TYR A 79 -13.19 5.92 -9.48
C TYR A 79 -12.95 4.48 -9.92
N GLU A 80 -11.71 4.03 -9.79
CA GLU A 80 -11.28 2.72 -10.20
C GLU A 80 -10.47 2.06 -9.09
N VAL A 81 -10.90 0.88 -8.65
CA VAL A 81 -10.14 0.08 -7.69
C VAL A 81 -9.06 -0.70 -8.45
N VAL A 82 -7.83 -0.55 -8.01
CA VAL A 82 -6.70 -1.37 -8.46
C VAL A 82 -6.34 -2.36 -7.36
N TYR A 83 -6.22 -3.63 -7.72
CA TYR A 83 -5.97 -4.74 -6.81
C TYR A 83 -4.74 -5.55 -7.21
N LEU A 84 -3.92 -5.90 -6.22
CA LEU A 84 -2.64 -6.57 -6.34
C LEU A 84 -2.61 -7.76 -5.37
N PRO A 85 -3.25 -8.90 -5.70
CA PRO A 85 -3.43 -10.03 -4.78
C PRO A 85 -2.13 -10.67 -4.27
N GLU A 86 -1.07 -10.58 -5.08
CA GLU A 86 0.17 -11.31 -4.86
C GLU A 86 1.33 -10.39 -4.43
N MET A 87 1.09 -9.08 -4.28
CA MET A 87 2.09 -8.13 -3.81
C MET A 87 1.50 -7.09 -2.87
N GLY A 88 2.28 -6.67 -1.87
CA GLY A 88 2.07 -5.37 -1.26
C GLY A 88 2.48 -4.27 -2.23
N ILE A 89 1.75 -3.16 -2.24
CA ILE A 89 2.17 -1.90 -2.86
C ILE A 89 2.41 -0.86 -1.78
N ASN A 90 3.42 -0.01 -1.94
CA ASN A 90 3.57 1.16 -1.06
C ASN A 90 2.88 2.40 -1.63
N TRP A 91 2.71 3.43 -0.81
CA TRP A 91 1.90 4.58 -1.19
C TRP A 91 2.48 5.36 -2.38
N VAL A 92 3.81 5.50 -2.46
CA VAL A 92 4.48 6.23 -3.56
C VAL A 92 4.32 5.49 -4.88
N GLN A 93 4.36 4.15 -4.85
CA GLN A 93 4.08 3.31 -6.02
C GLN A 93 2.62 3.41 -6.44
N ALA A 94 1.68 3.34 -5.49
CA ALA A 94 0.25 3.48 -5.75
C ALA A 94 -0.07 4.84 -6.39
N LYS A 95 0.51 5.93 -5.84
CA LYS A 95 0.44 7.28 -6.43
C LYS A 95 0.96 7.31 -7.85
N SER A 96 2.14 6.76 -8.09
CA SER A 96 2.76 6.77 -9.42
C SER A 96 1.92 5.99 -10.45
N LEU A 97 1.33 4.85 -10.06
CA LEU A 97 0.42 4.10 -10.93
C LEU A 97 -0.86 4.87 -11.23
N ALA A 98 -1.45 5.55 -10.24
CA ALA A 98 -2.61 6.39 -10.44
C ALA A 98 -2.32 7.52 -11.46
N GLU A 99 -1.16 8.18 -11.32
CA GLU A 99 -0.70 9.23 -12.25
C GLU A 99 -0.44 8.68 -13.66
N LEU A 100 0.17 7.49 -13.78
CA LEU A 100 0.39 6.83 -15.07
C LEU A 100 -0.91 6.41 -15.77
N ALA A 101 -1.98 6.14 -15.01
CA ALA A 101 -3.32 5.92 -15.57
C ALA A 101 -4.01 7.23 -16.00
N GLY A 102 -3.40 8.38 -15.72
CA GLY A 102 -3.94 9.70 -16.00
C GLY A 102 -5.01 10.13 -15.00
N GLY A 103 -4.93 9.64 -13.76
CA GLY A 103 -5.70 10.05 -12.59
C GLY A 103 -4.76 10.39 -11.42
N TYR A 104 -5.25 10.25 -10.20
CA TYR A 104 -4.49 10.42 -8.96
C TYR A 104 -5.07 9.50 -7.88
N LEU A 105 -4.34 9.26 -6.79
CA LEU A 105 -4.92 8.51 -5.66
C LEU A 105 -6.13 9.25 -5.13
N VAL A 106 -7.20 8.52 -4.84
CA VAL A 106 -8.49 9.09 -4.47
C VAL A 106 -8.39 10.14 -3.38
N THR A 107 -9.08 11.24 -3.60
CA THR A 107 -9.26 12.32 -2.64
C THR A 107 -10.71 12.33 -2.19
N ILE A 108 -10.97 12.79 -0.97
CA ILE A 108 -12.29 12.64 -0.38
C ILE A 108 -12.66 13.96 0.33
N HIS A 109 -13.73 14.57 -0.14
CA HIS A 109 -14.16 15.93 0.24
C HIS A 109 -15.52 15.95 0.93
N SER A 110 -16.16 14.79 1.11
CA SER A 110 -17.45 14.68 1.79
C SER A 110 -17.68 13.29 2.37
N ASP A 111 -18.65 13.21 3.28
CA ASP A 111 -19.18 11.97 3.83
C ASP A 111 -19.79 11.06 2.75
N LEU A 112 -20.58 11.62 1.84
CA LEU A 112 -21.18 10.89 0.72
C LEU A 112 -20.14 10.30 -0.23
N GLU A 113 -19.08 11.04 -0.51
CA GLU A 113 -17.96 10.55 -1.32
C GLU A 113 -17.20 9.45 -0.58
N ASN A 114 -16.93 9.63 0.71
CA ASN A 114 -16.26 8.61 1.53
C ASN A 114 -17.05 7.30 1.54
N GLU A 115 -18.37 7.37 1.75
CA GLU A 115 -19.26 6.21 1.73
C GLU A 115 -19.27 5.54 0.35
N PHE A 116 -19.30 6.33 -0.73
CA PHE A 116 -19.21 5.80 -2.09
C PHE A 116 -17.89 5.06 -2.32
N VAL A 117 -16.75 5.67 -1.99
CA VAL A 117 -15.42 5.06 -2.17
C VAL A 117 -15.29 3.79 -1.33
N PHE A 118 -15.71 3.83 -0.06
CA PHE A 118 -15.71 2.66 0.83
C PHE A 118 -16.54 1.50 0.25
N ASN A 119 -17.70 1.78 -0.33
CA ASN A 119 -18.55 0.75 -0.93
C ASN A 119 -17.89 0.02 -2.11
N LEU A 120 -16.94 0.64 -2.82
CA LEU A 120 -16.15 0.00 -3.87
C LEU A 120 -15.16 -1.03 -3.31
N ILE A 121 -14.71 -0.84 -2.07
CA ILE A 121 -13.60 -1.58 -1.48
C ILE A 121 -13.97 -2.42 -0.24
N LYS A 122 -15.25 -2.50 0.15
CA LYS A 122 -15.70 -3.24 1.34
C LYS A 122 -15.42 -4.75 1.35
N ASP A 123 -15.10 -5.34 0.20
CA ASP A 123 -14.71 -6.75 0.13
C ASP A 123 -13.33 -6.93 0.80
N LYS A 124 -13.24 -7.86 1.76
CA LYS A 124 -12.03 -8.14 2.53
C LYS A 124 -10.81 -8.44 1.66
N LYS A 125 -10.97 -8.89 0.41
CA LYS A 125 -9.83 -9.13 -0.51
C LYS A 125 -8.98 -7.88 -0.74
N TYR A 126 -9.56 -6.68 -0.66
CA TYR A 126 -8.83 -5.41 -0.88
C TYR A 126 -8.03 -4.97 0.34
N TRP A 127 -8.17 -5.67 1.46
CA TRP A 127 -7.67 -5.26 2.76
C TRP A 127 -6.58 -6.20 3.22
N TYR A 128 -5.54 -5.62 3.82
CA TYR A 128 -4.56 -6.41 4.55
C TYR A 128 -5.04 -6.61 5.97
N GLN A 129 -5.14 -7.87 6.40
CA GLN A 129 -5.43 -8.21 7.78
C GLN A 129 -4.12 -8.61 8.47
N TRP A 130 -3.80 -7.90 9.55
CA TRP A 130 -2.68 -8.28 10.40
C TRP A 130 -2.95 -9.60 11.13
N ASP A 131 -1.91 -10.23 11.64
CA ASP A 131 -2.07 -11.37 12.55
C ASP A 131 -2.25 -10.92 14.01
N ASP A 132 -2.22 -11.87 14.93
CA ASP A 132 -2.38 -11.63 16.36
C ASP A 132 -1.29 -10.71 16.95
N SER A 133 -0.15 -10.53 16.27
CA SER A 133 0.89 -9.59 16.72
C SER A 133 0.47 -8.12 16.61
N HIS A 134 -0.56 -7.85 15.80
CA HIS A 134 -1.18 -6.54 15.64
C HIS A 134 -2.71 -6.61 15.84
N ASN A 135 -3.15 -7.53 16.70
CA ASN A 135 -4.55 -7.72 17.09
C ASN A 135 -5.53 -7.93 15.93
N GLY A 136 -5.07 -8.35 14.74
CA GLY A 136 -5.95 -8.58 13.60
C GLY A 136 -6.59 -7.33 13.01
N VAL A 137 -6.05 -6.13 13.26
CA VAL A 137 -6.53 -4.90 12.60
C VAL A 137 -6.36 -5.02 11.09
N MET A 138 -7.12 -4.22 10.34
CA MET A 138 -7.07 -4.21 8.88
C MET A 138 -6.59 -2.86 8.37
N SER A 139 -5.80 -2.88 7.30
CA SER A 139 -5.17 -1.70 6.71
C SER A 139 -5.30 -1.71 5.18
N GLY A 140 -5.34 -0.50 4.62
CA GLY A 140 -5.59 -0.28 3.19
C GLY A 140 -7.07 -0.37 2.85
N PRO A 141 -7.46 -0.01 1.62
CA PRO A 141 -6.63 0.51 0.53
C PRO A 141 -6.03 1.90 0.79
N PHE A 142 -4.96 2.26 0.06
CA PHE A 142 -4.39 3.61 0.12
C PHE A 142 -5.30 4.67 -0.50
N ILE A 143 -5.27 5.88 0.07
CA ILE A 143 -5.91 7.10 -0.42
C ILE A 143 -4.87 8.19 -0.70
N GLY A 144 -5.27 9.29 -1.32
CA GLY A 144 -4.39 10.38 -1.75
C GLY A 144 -3.93 11.34 -0.66
N ALA A 145 -4.13 11.02 0.62
CA ALA A 145 -3.72 11.86 1.74
C ALA A 145 -2.23 11.67 2.03
N PHE A 146 -1.49 12.76 2.24
CA PHE A 146 -0.10 12.71 2.66
C PHE A 146 0.34 13.94 3.44
N GLN A 147 1.43 13.80 4.20
CA GLN A 147 2.18 14.89 4.83
C GLN A 147 3.57 15.00 4.20
N PRO A 148 3.98 16.21 3.75
CA PRO A 148 5.35 16.44 3.29
C PRO A 148 6.34 16.47 4.47
N LEU A 149 7.63 16.28 4.18
CA LEU A 149 8.70 16.40 5.17
C LEU A 149 8.59 17.72 5.95
N GLY A 150 8.64 17.63 7.27
CA GLY A 150 8.59 18.79 8.16
C GLY A 150 7.17 19.34 8.40
N ALA A 151 6.13 18.63 7.94
CA ALA A 151 4.78 18.81 8.41
C ALA A 151 4.70 18.65 9.94
N LYS A 152 3.66 19.23 10.54
CA LYS A 152 3.50 19.22 11.99
C LYS A 152 2.76 17.96 12.40
N GLU A 153 3.42 17.05 13.10
CA GLU A 153 2.77 15.82 13.56
C GLU A 153 1.87 16.03 14.80
N PRO A 154 0.85 15.16 14.99
CA PRO A 154 0.43 14.10 14.06
C PRO A 154 -0.62 14.56 13.01
N ASP A 155 -1.33 15.66 13.26
CA ASP A 155 -2.52 16.06 12.47
C ASP A 155 -2.36 17.40 11.72
N GLY A 156 -1.12 17.81 11.45
CA GLY A 156 -0.83 19.07 10.81
C GLY A 156 -0.17 18.90 9.44
N GLY A 157 -0.66 19.63 8.45
CA GLY A 157 -0.03 19.68 7.12
C GLY A 157 -0.42 18.54 6.18
N TRP A 158 -1.47 17.78 6.51
CA TRP A 158 -2.12 16.85 5.59
C TRP A 158 -2.61 17.56 4.32
N GLN A 159 -2.40 16.92 3.17
CA GLN A 159 -2.72 17.42 1.85
C GLN A 159 -3.22 16.29 0.95
N TRP A 160 -4.04 16.65 -0.03
CA TRP A 160 -4.42 15.77 -1.12
C TRP A 160 -3.40 15.83 -2.25
N VAL A 161 -3.08 14.67 -2.86
CA VAL A 161 -2.23 14.61 -4.06
C VAL A 161 -2.77 15.39 -5.27
N SER A 162 -4.08 15.66 -5.30
CA SER A 162 -4.72 16.49 -6.32
C SER A 162 -4.37 17.98 -6.17
N GLY A 163 -3.94 18.41 -4.98
CA GLY A 163 -3.74 19.81 -4.61
C GLY A 163 -5.02 20.54 -4.19
N GLU A 164 -6.14 19.84 -4.10
CA GLU A 164 -7.40 20.38 -3.56
C GLU A 164 -7.30 20.64 -2.05
N GLU A 165 -8.19 21.50 -1.53
CA GLU A 165 -8.16 21.91 -0.12
C GLU A 165 -8.48 20.74 0.82
N TRP A 166 -7.66 20.60 1.87
CA TRP A 166 -7.89 19.65 2.96
C TRP A 166 -9.01 20.14 3.89
N THR A 167 -10.25 19.80 3.58
CA THR A 167 -11.46 20.31 4.29
C THR A 167 -12.32 19.23 4.94
N TYR A 168 -12.11 17.96 4.58
CA TYR A 168 -12.84 16.82 5.11
C TYR A 168 -11.87 15.77 5.63
N THR A 169 -12.22 15.16 6.77
CA THR A 169 -11.46 14.06 7.36
C THR A 169 -12.40 12.99 7.86
N ASN A 170 -12.03 11.72 7.68
CA ASN A 170 -12.71 10.60 8.33
C ASN A 170 -11.74 9.72 9.13
N TRP A 171 -10.82 10.35 9.85
CA TRP A 171 -9.86 9.65 10.71
C TRP A 171 -10.55 8.72 11.72
N CYS A 172 -9.97 7.54 11.94
CA CYS A 172 -10.41 6.61 12.98
C CYS A 172 -10.37 7.29 14.34
N LYS A 173 -11.31 6.89 15.20
CA LYS A 173 -11.42 7.34 16.58
C LYS A 173 -11.46 6.13 17.48
N ASP A 174 -10.84 6.26 18.65
CA ASP A 174 -10.83 5.19 19.64
C ASP A 174 -12.27 4.84 20.09
N GLY A 175 -12.50 3.57 20.38
CA GLY A 175 -13.79 3.07 20.89
C GLY A 175 -14.93 2.98 19.88
N VAL A 176 -14.64 2.99 18.57
CA VAL A 176 -15.63 2.59 17.55
C VAL A 176 -15.97 1.10 17.72
N LYS A 177 -17.21 0.71 17.41
CA LYS A 177 -17.72 -0.65 17.71
C LYS A 177 -16.99 -1.75 16.94
N GLU A 178 -16.42 -1.42 15.79
CA GLU A 178 -15.62 -2.29 14.92
C GLU A 178 -14.20 -2.52 15.46
N ASP A 179 -13.78 -1.74 16.45
CA ASP A 179 -12.45 -1.81 17.05
C ASP A 179 -12.43 -2.82 18.20
N HIS A 180 -11.69 -3.90 18.00
CA HIS A 180 -11.39 -4.90 19.02
C HIS A 180 -9.91 -4.85 19.44
N ASP A 181 -9.16 -3.84 18.98
CA ASP A 181 -7.81 -3.58 19.44
C ASP A 181 -7.85 -2.93 20.84
N PRO A 182 -7.12 -3.47 21.84
CA PRO A 182 -7.04 -2.84 23.15
C PRO A 182 -6.15 -1.57 23.18
N ARG A 183 -5.44 -1.24 22.10
CA ARG A 183 -4.58 -0.05 22.00
C ARG A 183 -5.43 1.17 21.62
N PRO A 184 -5.09 2.38 22.11
CA PRO A 184 -5.74 3.60 21.65
C PRO A 184 -5.57 3.78 20.14
N ASN A 185 -6.67 4.05 19.45
CA ASN A 185 -6.71 4.02 18.00
C ASN A 185 -7.19 5.33 17.36
N ASP A 186 -7.03 6.44 18.08
CA ASP A 186 -7.25 7.77 17.52
C ASP A 186 -6.22 8.05 16.42
N GLN A 187 -6.70 8.58 15.29
CA GLN A 187 -5.88 8.91 14.13
C GLN A 187 -6.04 10.39 13.74
N PRO A 188 -5.05 10.96 13.04
CA PRO A 188 -3.70 10.41 12.85
C PRO A 188 -2.90 10.48 14.17
N ASN A 189 -1.97 9.55 14.41
CA ASN A 189 -1.24 9.49 15.68
C ASN A 189 0.29 9.45 15.58
N ASP A 190 0.85 9.30 14.38
CA ASP A 190 2.28 9.16 14.16
C ASP A 190 2.98 8.17 15.11
N ALA A 191 2.31 7.05 15.44
CA ALA A 191 2.79 5.99 16.32
C ALA A 191 4.21 5.48 16.03
N THR A 192 4.72 5.60 14.80
CA THR A 192 6.06 5.16 14.38
C THR A 192 7.05 6.31 14.09
N GLY A 193 6.63 7.58 14.24
CA GLY A 193 7.47 8.76 13.99
C GLY A 193 7.75 9.05 12.51
N ASN A 194 6.97 8.47 11.61
CA ASN A 194 7.03 8.66 10.16
C ASN A 194 5.75 8.11 9.47
N GLN A 195 4.57 8.28 10.07
CA GLN A 195 3.29 7.95 9.42
C GLN A 195 2.76 9.16 8.67
N ASN A 196 3.04 9.21 7.38
CA ASN A 196 2.91 10.42 6.58
C ASN A 196 2.02 10.23 5.35
N VAL A 197 1.24 9.15 5.29
CA VAL A 197 0.28 8.86 4.22
C VAL A 197 -1.00 8.27 4.78
N GLY A 198 -2.13 8.48 4.10
CA GLY A 198 -3.42 7.96 4.53
C GLY A 198 -3.82 6.65 3.84
N ALA A 199 -4.48 5.77 4.59
CA ALA A 199 -5.18 4.61 4.06
C ALA A 199 -6.48 4.36 4.84
N PHE A 200 -7.40 3.57 4.28
CA PHE A 200 -8.53 3.07 5.05
C PHE A 200 -8.06 2.07 6.13
N GLY A 201 -8.77 2.04 7.28
CA GLY A 201 -8.66 0.96 8.26
C GLY A 201 -8.49 1.37 9.70
N GLU A 202 -7.49 0.78 10.35
CA GLU A 202 -7.17 0.82 11.79
C GLU A 202 -8.01 -0.08 12.69
N VAL A 203 -9.10 -0.67 12.20
CA VAL A 203 -9.96 -1.56 13.00
C VAL A 203 -10.04 -2.97 12.43
N ASN A 204 -10.73 -3.88 13.11
CA ASN A 204 -10.70 -5.33 12.84
C ASN A 204 -11.59 -5.81 11.68
N GLU A 205 -12.14 -4.89 10.90
CA GLU A 205 -12.96 -5.16 9.74
C GLU A 205 -12.86 -4.03 8.70
N PRO A 206 -13.27 -4.25 7.44
CA PRO A 206 -13.36 -3.18 6.46
C PRO A 206 -14.26 -2.04 6.94
N VAL A 207 -13.72 -0.82 7.01
CA VAL A 207 -14.43 0.38 7.45
C VAL A 207 -14.19 1.59 6.56
N GLY A 208 -15.04 2.60 6.68
CA GLY A 208 -14.87 3.88 5.98
C GLY A 208 -13.88 4.83 6.65
N TYR A 209 -13.31 4.50 7.81
CA TYR A 209 -12.37 5.35 8.56
C TYR A 209 -10.96 5.29 8.00
N TRP A 210 -10.15 6.29 8.30
CA TRP A 210 -8.76 6.42 7.84
C TRP A 210 -7.75 6.30 8.99
N GLY A 211 -6.57 5.80 8.68
CA GLY A 211 -5.38 5.84 9.55
C GLY A 211 -4.19 6.47 8.82
N ASP A 212 -3.21 6.93 9.59
CA ASP A 212 -1.91 7.33 9.06
C ASP A 212 -0.93 6.15 9.05
N PHE A 213 -0.23 5.97 7.93
CA PHE A 213 0.70 4.86 7.72
C PHE A 213 2.05 5.40 7.26
N PRO A 214 3.15 4.67 7.47
CA PRO A 214 4.40 5.04 6.83
C PRO A 214 4.27 4.93 5.31
N GLN A 215 4.84 5.87 4.55
CA GLN A 215 4.83 5.80 3.08
C GLN A 215 5.40 4.49 2.49
N ARG A 216 6.24 3.76 3.25
CA ARG A 216 6.84 2.46 2.89
C ARG A 216 5.98 1.26 3.28
N PHE A 217 4.86 1.50 3.95
CA PHE A 217 3.93 0.46 4.35
C PHE A 217 3.46 -0.32 3.13
N GLY A 218 3.51 -1.66 3.21
CA GLY A 218 3.18 -2.53 2.09
C GLY A 218 4.22 -2.61 0.97
N SER A 219 5.44 -2.08 1.13
CA SER A 219 6.51 -2.22 0.12
C SER A 219 6.79 -3.69 -0.24
N PHE A 220 6.62 -4.05 -1.52
CA PHE A 220 7.00 -5.36 -2.04
C PHE A 220 8.49 -5.65 -1.84
N ASN A 221 8.83 -6.87 -1.36
CA ASN A 221 10.21 -7.31 -1.09
C ASN A 221 11.00 -6.41 -0.12
N ASP A 222 10.33 -5.57 0.66
CA ASP A 222 10.92 -4.85 1.77
C ASP A 222 10.63 -5.59 3.08
N SER A 223 11.53 -5.46 4.05
CA SER A 223 11.34 -5.93 5.42
C SER A 223 10.37 -5.05 6.24
N HIS A 224 9.89 -3.93 5.68
CA HIS A 224 8.90 -3.08 6.35
C HIS A 224 7.60 -3.86 6.57
N PRO A 225 7.02 -3.81 7.78
CA PRO A 225 5.90 -4.66 8.13
C PRO A 225 4.61 -4.28 7.40
N GLY A 226 3.74 -5.27 7.20
CA GLY A 226 2.40 -5.13 6.64
C GLY A 226 2.28 -5.36 5.14
N GLY A 227 1.04 -5.27 4.65
CA GLY A 227 0.69 -5.33 3.23
C GLY A 227 -0.36 -4.28 2.92
N VAL A 228 -0.38 -3.78 1.69
CA VAL A 228 -1.55 -3.09 1.13
C VAL A 228 -1.77 -3.67 -0.25
N TYR A 229 -2.97 -4.20 -0.48
CA TYR A 229 -3.28 -4.95 -1.70
C TYR A 229 -4.05 -4.12 -2.72
N ALA A 230 -4.51 -2.93 -2.36
CA ALA A 230 -5.30 -2.12 -3.25
C ALA A 230 -5.11 -0.62 -3.01
N PHE A 231 -5.47 0.14 -4.03
CA PHE A 231 -5.61 1.58 -3.99
C PHE A 231 -6.73 1.99 -4.94
N ILE A 232 -7.24 3.21 -4.78
CA ILE A 232 -8.29 3.75 -5.62
C ILE A 232 -7.72 4.90 -6.45
N ILE A 233 -7.93 4.84 -7.76
CA ILE A 233 -7.62 5.93 -8.68
C ILE A 233 -8.88 6.75 -8.88
N GLU A 234 -8.74 8.07 -8.78
CA GLU A 234 -9.76 9.05 -9.15
C GLU A 234 -9.39 9.74 -10.47
N TYR A 235 -10.40 10.00 -11.29
CA TYR A 235 -10.30 10.68 -12.58
C TYR A 235 -11.33 11.80 -12.69
N ASN A 236 -10.89 12.97 -13.17
CA ASN A 236 -11.78 14.11 -13.46
C ASN A 236 -12.64 13.90 -14.73
N THR A 237 -12.31 12.89 -15.55
CA THR A 237 -13.01 12.56 -16.80
C THR A 237 -13.06 11.04 -17.00
N LYS A 238 -14.14 10.51 -17.56
CA LYS A 238 -14.26 9.06 -17.86
C LYS A 238 -13.05 8.58 -18.66
N LYS A 239 -12.34 7.57 -18.16
CA LYS A 239 -11.34 6.84 -18.95
C LYS A 239 -12.02 5.67 -19.65
N THR A 240 -11.86 5.59 -20.96
CA THR A 240 -12.07 4.34 -21.72
C THR A 240 -10.83 3.49 -21.53
N GLN A 241 -11.00 2.30 -20.94
CA GLN A 241 -9.96 1.28 -20.83
C GLN A 241 -9.58 0.73 -22.22
#